data_AF-A0A6A7Y486-F1
#
_entry.id   AF-A0A6A7Y486-F1
#
_cell.length_a   1.000
_cell.length_b   1.000
_cell.length_c   1.000
_cell.angle_alpha   90.00
_cell.angle_beta   90.00
_cell.angle_gamma   90.00
#
_symmetry.space_group_name_H-M   'P 1'
#
loop_
_entity.id
_entity.type
_entity.pdbx_description
1 polymer ?
#
loop_
_entity_poly.entity_id
_entity_poly.type
_entity_poly.pdbx_seq_one_letter_code
_entity_poly.pdbx_strand_id
1 'polypeptide(L)'
;MSKPVTTSTWTDPDDAPELSDAWFRQAEQNEDGRLVKRGRPPLETKKQLVSLRLDPDVIARFKADGPGWQARINETLRKAVGL
;
A
#
# COMPACT_ATOMS: atom_id res chain seq x y z
N MET A 1 -30.31 -42.96 28.91
CA MET A 1 -30.02 -42.25 30.18
C MET A 1 -29.03 -41.15 29.88
N SER A 2 -29.48 -39.88 29.90
CA SER A 2 -28.64 -38.72 29.59
C SER A 2 -27.69 -38.44 30.75
N LYS A 3 -26.38 -38.39 30.49
CA LYS A 3 -25.40 -38.02 31.51
C LYS A 3 -25.48 -36.51 31.76
N PRO A 4 -25.48 -36.04 33.02
CA PRO A 4 -25.51 -34.61 33.31
C PRO A 4 -24.19 -33.96 32.83
N VAL A 5 -24.31 -32.84 32.12
CA VAL A 5 -23.18 -31.98 31.78
C VAL A 5 -22.70 -31.32 33.07
N THR A 6 -21.54 -31.75 33.56
CA THR A 6 -20.86 -31.08 34.68
C THR A 6 -20.23 -29.80 34.16
N THR A 7 -20.69 -28.65 34.63
CA THR A 7 -20.06 -27.36 34.37
C THR A 7 -18.74 -27.30 35.14
N SER A 8 -17.61 -27.58 34.47
CA SER A 8 -16.28 -27.39 35.06
C SER A 8 -15.93 -25.91 35.03
N THR A 9 -15.60 -25.33 36.18
CA THR A 9 -15.12 -23.94 36.35
C THR A 9 -13.59 -23.84 36.24
N TRP A 10 -12.91 -24.91 35.83
CA TRP A 10 -11.45 -24.87 35.67
C TRP A 10 -11.08 -24.14 34.37
N THR A 11 -10.48 -22.97 34.53
CA THR A 11 -9.82 -22.24 33.44
C THR A 11 -8.39 -22.75 33.31
N ASP A 12 -8.05 -23.29 32.15
CA ASP A 12 -6.70 -23.75 31.84
C ASP A 12 -5.75 -22.53 31.83
N PRO A 13 -4.68 -22.50 32.65
CA PRO A 13 -3.71 -21.42 32.61
C PRO A 13 -2.97 -21.32 31.27
N ASP A 14 -2.98 -22.38 30.44
CA ASP A 14 -2.45 -22.39 29.08
C ASP A 14 -3.53 -22.11 28.01
N ASP A 15 -4.77 -21.79 28.39
CA ASP A 15 -5.83 -21.46 27.41
C ASP A 15 -5.47 -20.17 26.67
N ALA A 16 -5.39 -20.26 25.34
CA ALA A 16 -5.06 -19.11 24.52
C ALA A 16 -6.24 -18.13 24.48
N PRO A 17 -5.99 -16.81 24.49
CA PRO A 17 -7.07 -15.84 24.40
C PRO A 17 -7.81 -15.96 23.06
N GLU A 18 -9.11 -15.66 23.09
CA GLU A 18 -9.96 -15.62 21.91
C GLU A 18 -9.41 -14.63 20.85
N LEU A 19 -9.34 -15.09 19.60
CA LEU A 19 -8.89 -14.30 18.45
C LEU A 19 -9.95 -13.27 18.04
N SER A 20 -10.08 -12.21 18.83
CA SER A 20 -11.04 -11.13 18.59
C SER A 20 -10.72 -10.28 17.36
N ASP A 21 -11.72 -9.56 16.83
CA ASP A 21 -11.51 -8.57 15.77
C ASP A 21 -10.47 -7.49 16.15
N ALA A 22 -10.40 -7.13 17.43
CA ALA A 22 -9.41 -6.18 17.93
C ALA A 22 -7.98 -6.72 17.81
N TRP A 23 -7.81 -8.04 18.03
CA TRP A 23 -6.54 -8.73 17.81
C TRP A 23 -6.15 -8.72 16.33
N PHE A 24 -7.07 -9.05 15.43
CA PHE A 24 -6.82 -9.02 13.98
C PHE A 24 -6.45 -7.64 13.44
N ARG A 25 -6.95 -6.56 14.05
CA ARG A 25 -6.57 -5.19 13.65
C ARG A 25 -5.11 -4.86 13.95
N GLN A 26 -4.54 -5.49 14.97
CA GLN A 26 -3.15 -5.30 15.38
C GLN A 26 -2.22 -6.36 14.78
N ALA A 27 -2.79 -7.42 14.19
CA ALA A 27 -2.03 -8.51 13.62
C ALA A 27 -1.18 -8.06 12.43
N GLU A 28 0.08 -8.50 12.44
CA GLU A 28 1.06 -8.27 11.40
C GLU A 28 1.27 -9.55 10.58
N GLN A 29 1.16 -9.45 9.25
CA GLN A 29 1.45 -10.58 8.37
C GLN A 29 2.97 -10.72 8.20
N ASN A 30 3.51 -11.86 8.61
CA ASN A 30 4.91 -12.21 8.43
C ASN A 30 5.04 -13.36 7.42
N GLU A 31 5.95 -13.22 6.47
CA GLU A 31 6.37 -14.28 5.55
C GLU A 31 7.87 -14.50 5.76
N ASP A 32 8.27 -15.72 6.11
CA ASP A 32 9.67 -16.10 6.39
C ASP A 32 10.41 -15.17 7.36
N GLY A 33 9.73 -14.77 8.44
CA GLY A 33 10.27 -13.88 9.47
C GLY A 33 10.38 -12.41 9.03
N ARG A 34 9.77 -12.03 7.90
CA ARG A 34 9.72 -10.66 7.39
C ARG A 34 8.30 -10.13 7.40
N LEU A 35 8.15 -8.93 7.97
CA LEU A 35 6.90 -8.19 7.93
C LEU A 35 6.53 -7.83 6.48
N VAL A 36 5.40 -8.37 5.99
CA VAL A 36 4.87 -8.05 4.68
C VAL A 36 4.28 -6.65 4.72
N LYS A 37 4.98 -5.68 4.13
CA LYS A 37 4.46 -4.31 3.97
C LYS A 37 3.22 -4.34 3.09
N ARG A 38 2.06 -4.07 3.67
CA ARG A 38 0.78 -3.90 2.96
C ARG A 38 0.91 -2.70 1.99
N GLY A 39 0.68 -2.91 0.69
CA GLY A 39 0.73 -1.85 -0.31
C GLY A 39 0.86 -2.34 -1.77
N ARG A 40 0.75 -1.41 -2.73
CA ARG A 40 1.03 -1.69 -4.15
C ARG A 40 2.48 -2.17 -4.29
N PRO A 41 2.75 -3.27 -5.01
CA PRO A 41 4.11 -3.72 -5.28
C PRO A 41 4.97 -2.57 -5.82
N PRO A 42 6.23 -2.44 -5.37
CA PRO A 42 7.12 -1.44 -5.90
C PRO A 42 7.26 -1.60 -7.42
N LEU A 43 7.11 -0.52 -8.18
CA LEU A 43 7.42 -0.55 -9.61
C LEU A 43 8.92 -0.76 -9.80
N GLU A 44 9.30 -1.67 -10.71
CA GLU A 44 10.68 -1.92 -11.14
C GLU A 44 11.36 -0.65 -11.68
N THR A 45 10.64 0.12 -12.51
CA THR A 45 11.11 1.42 -13.01
C THR A 45 10.18 2.53 -12.55
N LYS A 46 10.71 3.41 -11.70
CA LYS A 46 9.99 4.57 -11.15
C LYS A 46 10.39 5.84 -11.87
N LYS A 47 9.45 6.78 -11.99
CA LYS A 47 9.78 8.16 -12.39
C LYS A 47 10.71 8.76 -11.34
N GLN A 48 11.80 9.39 -11.78
CA GLN A 48 12.71 10.10 -10.90
C GLN A 48 12.18 11.52 -10.69
N LEU A 49 12.10 11.96 -9.44
CA LEU A 49 11.78 13.35 -9.11
C LEU A 49 13.05 14.19 -9.31
N VAL A 50 13.01 15.10 -10.26
CA VAL A 50 14.11 16.03 -10.54
C VAL A 50 13.61 17.47 -10.46
N SER A 51 14.49 18.39 -10.02
CA SER A 51 14.19 19.83 -10.01
C SER A 51 14.63 20.45 -11.33
N LEU A 52 13.70 20.62 -12.27
CA LEU A 52 13.91 21.26 -13.56
C LEU A 52 13.12 22.57 -13.65
N ARG A 53 13.75 23.62 -14.17
CA ARG A 53 13.07 24.88 -14.52
C ARG A 53 12.70 24.85 -16.00
N LEU A 54 11.47 25.21 -16.31
CA LEU A 54 10.93 25.35 -17.66
C LEU A 54 10.37 26.75 -17.83
N ASP A 55 10.30 27.22 -19.06
CA ASP A 55 9.74 28.52 -19.36
C ASP A 55 8.25 28.60 -18.95
N PRO A 56 7.78 29.76 -18.44
CA PRO A 56 6.41 29.88 -17.94
C PRO A 56 5.33 29.62 -18.99
N ASP A 57 5.60 29.98 -20.25
CA ASP A 57 4.70 29.76 -21.37
C ASP A 57 4.54 28.26 -21.69
N VAL A 58 5.64 27.49 -21.68
CA VAL A 58 5.61 26.03 -21.82
C VAL A 58 4.72 25.41 -20.75
N ILE A 59 4.90 25.79 -19.48
CA ILE A 59 4.07 25.29 -18.38
C ILE A 59 2.59 25.68 -18.58
N ALA A 60 2.33 26.92 -18.99
CA ALA A 60 0.97 27.40 -19.23
C ALA A 60 0.28 26.61 -20.35
N ARG A 61 0.99 26.33 -21.45
CA ARG A 61 0.47 25.55 -22.58
C ARG A 61 0.05 24.14 -22.16
N PHE A 62 0.90 23.42 -21.43
CA PHE A 62 0.55 22.07 -20.98
C PHE A 62 -0.59 22.06 -19.96
N LYS A 63 -0.63 23.05 -19.04
CA LYS A 63 -1.69 23.18 -18.03
C LYS A 63 -3.06 23.55 -18.62
N ALA A 64 -3.10 24.26 -19.75
CA ALA A 64 -4.35 24.65 -20.41
C ALA A 64 -5.23 23.44 -20.78
N ASP A 65 -4.60 22.31 -21.11
CA ASP A 65 -5.26 21.04 -21.41
C ASP A 65 -5.81 20.29 -20.17
N GLY A 66 -5.71 20.90 -18.98
CA GLY A 66 -6.29 20.36 -17.74
C GLY A 66 -5.50 19.21 -17.09
N PRO A 67 -6.17 18.35 -16.29
CA PRO A 67 -5.54 17.24 -15.59
C PRO A 67 -4.67 16.36 -16.50
N GLY A 68 -3.59 15.80 -15.94
CA GLY A 68 -2.66 14.95 -16.70
C GLY A 68 -1.58 15.69 -17.49
N TRP A 69 -1.49 17.02 -17.40
CA TRP A 69 -0.47 17.80 -18.11
C TRP A 69 0.98 17.36 -17.83
N GLN A 70 1.27 16.91 -16.60
CA GLN A 70 2.58 16.37 -16.23
C GLN A 70 2.90 15.06 -16.97
N ALA A 71 1.90 14.24 -17.28
CA ALA A 71 2.10 13.04 -18.08
C ALA A 71 2.36 13.40 -19.54
N ARG A 72 1.62 14.37 -20.09
CA ARG A 72 1.80 14.85 -21.48
C ARG A 72 3.17 15.49 -21.72
N ILE A 73 3.64 16.33 -20.80
CA ILE A 73 4.99 16.93 -20.92
C ILE A 73 6.07 15.85 -20.83
N ASN A 74 5.92 14.86 -19.94
CA ASN A 74 6.85 13.74 -19.86
C ASN A 74 6.86 12.92 -21.16
N GLU A 75 5.71 12.66 -21.76
CA GLU A 75 5.63 11.97 -23.06
C GLU A 75 6.29 12.77 -24.19
N THR A 76 6.12 14.10 -24.19
CA THR A 76 6.79 14.99 -25.15
C THR A 76 8.30 14.92 -25.00
N LEU A 77 8.82 14.95 -23.76
CA LEU A 77 10.24 14.82 -23.48
C LEU A 77 10.78 13.47 -23.95
N ARG A 78 10.05 12.37 -23.73
CA ARG A 78 10.42 11.04 -24.22
C ARG A 78 10.56 11.02 -25.74
N LYS A 79 9.53 11.51 -26.46
CA LYS A 79 9.55 11.61 -27.93
C LYS A 79 10.74 12.44 -28.43
N ALA A 80 11.05 13.56 -27.77
CA ALA A 80 12.16 14.43 -28.15
C ALA A 80 13.54 13.77 -28.03
N VAL A 81 13.70 12.78 -27.13
CA VAL A 81 14.95 12.02 -26.95
C VAL A 81 14.91 10.62 -27.58
N GLY A 82 13.84 10.28 -28.31
CA GLY A 82 13.69 8.98 -28.98
C GLY A 82 13.26 7.80 -28.07
N LEU A 83 12.50 8.07 -27.01
CA LEU A 83 11.97 7.10 -26.03
C LEU A 83 10.45 6.90 -26.09
#